data_AF-A0A1A6BJK1-F1
#
_entry.id   AF-A0A1A6BJK1-F1
#
_cell.length_a   1.000
_cell.length_b   1.000
_cell.length_c   1.000
_cell.angle_alpha   90.00
_cell.angle_beta   90.00
_cell.angle_gamma   90.00
#
_symmetry.space_group_name_H-M   'P 1'
#
loop_
_entity.id
_entity.type
_entity.pdbx_description
1 polymer ?
#
loop_
_entity_poly.entity_id
_entity_poly.type
_entity_poly.pdbx_seq_one_letter_code
_entity_poly.pdbx_strand_id
1 'polypeptide(L)'
;MTYRYVSDRALRYGQIALLGEAVARGLNYIMAPPGQFAAMNQVEDSAPLWAWGIIFISLGVLGWFGEALMSGTEPVRGPNPRAWLSFLAHTALLCVYAAMTLGSFVTVMQQHPRYGWLNTYDLLGMAVANWIFARRRRRDA
;
A
#
# COMPACT_ATOMS: atom_id res chain seq x y z
N MET A 1 -22.85 -8.71 6.70
CA MET A 1 -23.11 -7.43 6.00
C MET A 1 -22.80 -6.24 6.94
N THR A 2 -21.53 -5.92 7.17
CA THR A 2 -21.10 -4.79 8.04
C THR A 2 -20.50 -3.61 7.27
N TYR A 3 -20.03 -3.83 6.04
CA TYR A 3 -19.51 -2.79 5.15
C TYR A 3 -20.52 -1.69 4.76
N ARG A 4 -21.81 -1.87 5.07
CA ARG A 4 -22.88 -0.92 4.75
C ARG A 4 -22.94 0.27 5.73
N TYR A 5 -22.23 0.20 6.85
CA TYR A 5 -22.27 1.19 7.93
C TYR A 5 -20.97 1.97 8.13
N VAL A 6 -19.94 1.73 7.32
CA VAL A 6 -18.68 2.47 7.44
C VAL A 6 -18.89 3.87 6.87
N SER A 7 -18.71 4.89 7.70
CA SER A 7 -18.85 6.28 7.27
C SER A 7 -17.77 6.65 6.25
N ASP A 8 -18.08 7.55 5.33
CA ASP A 8 -17.11 8.05 4.34
C ASP A 8 -15.88 8.68 5.00
N ARG A 9 -16.03 9.26 6.19
CA ARG A 9 -14.91 9.79 7.00
C ARG A 9 -13.97 8.68 7.48
N ALA A 10 -14.51 7.57 7.99
CA ALA A 10 -13.68 6.45 8.44
C ALA A 10 -12.90 5.82 7.28
N LEU A 11 -13.53 5.71 6.09
CA LEU A 11 -12.84 5.26 4.88
C LEU A 11 -11.73 6.21 4.46
N ARG A 12 -11.96 7.52 4.52
CA ARG A 12 -10.94 8.54 4.21
C ARG A 12 -9.74 8.44 5.15
N TYR A 13 -9.98 8.30 6.45
CA TYR A 13 -8.88 8.12 7.41
C TYR A 13 -8.13 6.82 7.20
N GLY A 14 -8.83 5.72 6.90
CA GLY A 14 -8.19 4.45 6.55
C GLY A 14 -7.27 4.57 5.34
N GLN A 15 -7.71 5.32 4.32
CA GLN A 15 -6.93 5.57 3.13
C GLN A 15 -5.68 6.41 3.39
N ILE A 16 -5.82 7.50 4.14
CA ILE A 16 -4.69 8.36 4.56
C ILE A 16 -3.69 7.56 5.40
N ALA A 17 -4.18 6.73 6.33
CA ALA A 17 -3.35 5.88 7.17
C ALA A 17 -2.59 4.83 6.35
N LEU A 18 -3.24 4.20 5.36
CA LEU A 18 -2.60 3.23 4.46
C LEU A 18 -1.48 3.87 3.61
N LEU A 19 -1.70 5.09 3.12
CA LEU A 19 -0.66 5.85 2.41
C LEU A 19 0.48 6.25 3.35
N GLY A 20 0.15 6.60 4.61
CA GLY A 20 1.14 6.88 5.64
C GLY A 20 1.98 5.66 6.02
N GLU A 21 1.37 4.47 6.05
CA GLU A 21 2.08 3.22 6.25
C GLU A 21 3.11 2.99 5.13
N ALA A 22 2.76 3.22 3.87
CA ALA A 22 3.72 3.12 2.76
C ALA A 22 4.91 4.08 2.95
N VAL A 23 4.65 5.35 3.34
CA VAL A 23 5.73 6.31 3.63
C VAL A 23 6.60 5.85 4.79
N ALA A 24 6.00 5.37 5.89
CA ALA A 24 6.73 4.88 7.05
C ALA A 24 7.60 3.65 6.72
N ARG A 25 7.06 2.70 5.93
CA ARG A 25 7.81 1.54 5.43
C ARG A 25 8.98 1.96 4.56
N GLY A 26 8.77 2.92 3.66
CA GLY A 26 9.84 3.41 2.81
C GLY A 26 10.93 4.15 3.59
N LEU A 27 10.57 4.93 4.61
CA LEU A 27 11.55 5.53 5.53
C LEU A 27 12.33 4.46 6.31
N ASN A 28 11.65 3.41 6.78
CA ASN A 28 12.31 2.28 7.43
C ASN A 28 13.33 1.60 6.51
N TYR A 29 13.02 1.43 5.22
CA TYR A 29 13.95 0.85 4.25
C TYR A 29 15.18 1.74 3.97
N ILE A 30 15.01 3.06 4.00
CA ILE A 30 16.12 4.01 3.81
C ILE A 30 17.01 4.08 5.07
N MET A 31 16.41 4.01 6.26
CA MET A 31 17.12 4.09 7.54
C MET A 31 17.75 2.76 7.97
N ALA A 32 17.40 1.64 7.30
CA ALA A 32 17.97 0.33 7.57
C ALA A 32 19.49 0.35 7.37
N PRO A 33 20.30 0.03 8.40
CA PRO A 33 21.75 -0.02 8.28
C PRO A 33 22.17 -1.07 7.24
N PRO A 34 23.12 -0.76 6.35
CA PRO A 34 23.61 -1.71 5.37
C PRO A 34 24.15 -2.98 6.04
N GLY A 35 23.73 -4.15 5.56
CA GLY A 35 24.26 -5.44 6.02
C GLY A 35 23.81 -5.90 7.41
N GLN A 36 22.97 -5.14 8.13
CA GLN A 36 22.42 -5.59 9.42
C GLN A 36 21.07 -6.30 9.30
N PHE A 37 20.32 -6.03 8.24
CA PHE A 37 19.04 -6.66 7.96
C PHE A 37 19.12 -7.43 6.64
N ALA A 38 18.83 -8.74 6.68
CA ALA A 38 18.59 -9.51 5.48
C ALA A 38 17.24 -9.09 4.88
N ALA A 39 17.16 -9.05 3.55
CA ALA A 39 15.88 -8.89 2.87
C ALA A 39 14.89 -9.94 3.37
N MET A 40 13.65 -9.54 3.62
CA MET A 40 12.63 -10.46 4.14
C MET A 40 12.00 -11.29 3.02
N ASN A 41 12.30 -10.98 1.75
CA ASN A 41 11.84 -11.71 0.59
C ASN A 41 12.73 -11.48 -0.64
N GLN A 42 12.64 -12.40 -1.62
CA GLN A 42 13.43 -12.35 -2.86
C GLN A 42 13.23 -11.07 -3.70
N VAL A 43 12.09 -10.38 -3.59
CA VAL A 43 11.85 -9.14 -4.33
C VAL A 43 12.66 -8.01 -3.71
N GLU A 44 12.72 -7.94 -2.38
CA GLU A 44 13.60 -7.00 -1.68
C GLU A 44 15.08 -7.24 -1.99
N ASP A 45 15.50 -8.49 -2.24
CA ASP A 45 16.88 -8.82 -2.67
C ASP A 45 17.21 -8.34 -4.10
N SER A 46 16.20 -8.08 -4.94
CA SER A 46 16.45 -7.74 -6.35
C SER A 46 17.01 -6.34 -6.59
N ALA A 47 16.96 -5.46 -5.57
CA ALA A 47 17.52 -4.12 -5.60
C ALA A 47 17.88 -3.66 -4.19
N PRO A 48 18.77 -2.66 -4.01
CA PRO A 48 19.06 -2.11 -2.69
C PRO A 48 17.80 -1.62 -1.95
N LEU A 49 17.71 -1.84 -0.64
CA LEU A 49 16.53 -1.45 0.17
C LEU A 49 16.15 0.03 0.01
N TRP A 50 17.12 0.93 -0.12
CA TRP A 50 16.85 2.35 -0.33
C TRP A 50 16.05 2.63 -1.61
N ALA A 51 16.21 1.82 -2.67
CA ALA A 51 15.47 1.97 -3.92
C ALA A 51 13.99 1.62 -3.73
N TRP A 52 13.71 0.52 -3.03
CA TRP A 52 12.36 0.18 -2.59
C TRP A 52 11.77 1.24 -1.67
N GLY A 53 12.58 1.82 -0.78
CA GLY A 53 12.19 2.91 0.09
C GLY A 53 11.72 4.14 -0.67
N ILE A 54 12.45 4.54 -1.71
CA ILE A 54 12.05 5.64 -2.61
C ILE A 54 10.74 5.34 -3.31
N ILE A 55 10.53 4.11 -3.81
CA ILE A 55 9.29 3.71 -4.47
C ILE A 55 8.10 3.87 -3.51
N PHE A 56 8.20 3.31 -2.30
CA PHE A 56 7.13 3.38 -1.30
C PHE A 56 6.80 4.83 -0.89
N ILE A 57 7.83 5.64 -0.60
CA ILE A 57 7.64 7.05 -0.24
C ILE A 57 6.98 7.81 -1.39
N SER A 58 7.48 7.64 -2.62
CA SER A 58 6.97 8.35 -3.80
C SER A 58 5.50 8.03 -4.04
N LEU A 59 5.12 6.76 -3.96
CA LEU A 59 3.73 6.33 -4.13
C LEU A 59 2.83 6.81 -2.99
N GLY A 60 3.30 6.76 -1.74
CA GLY A 60 2.54 7.26 -0.59
C GLY A 60 2.27 8.77 -0.68
N VAL A 61 3.29 9.56 -1.00
CA VAL A 61 3.19 11.01 -1.21
C VAL A 61 2.28 11.35 -2.40
N LEU A 62 2.41 10.62 -3.51
CA LEU A 62 1.53 10.77 -4.67
C LEU A 62 0.07 10.51 -4.32
N GLY A 63 -0.21 9.48 -3.52
CA GLY A 63 -1.55 9.18 -3.04
C GLY A 63 -2.11 10.30 -2.17
N TRP A 64 -1.32 10.83 -1.22
CA TRP A 64 -1.74 11.96 -0.40
C TRP A 64 -1.99 13.22 -1.22
N PHE A 65 -1.18 13.47 -2.24
CA PHE A 65 -1.41 14.57 -3.17
C PHE A 65 -2.73 14.38 -3.93
N GLY A 66 -3.03 13.17 -4.40
CA GLY A 66 -4.32 12.81 -4.98
C GLY A 66 -5.50 13.07 -4.03
N GLU A 67 -5.37 12.66 -2.77
CA GLU A 67 -6.39 12.91 -1.72
C GLU A 67 -6.56 14.39 -1.40
N ALA A 68 -5.47 15.16 -1.37
CA ALA A 68 -5.51 16.60 -1.16
C ALA A 68 -6.23 17.32 -2.31
N LEU A 69 -5.96 16.92 -3.56
CA LEU A 69 -6.62 17.48 -4.75
C LEU A 69 -8.13 17.21 -4.80
N MET A 70 -8.58 16.10 -4.20
CA MET A 70 -10.01 15.77 -4.08
C MET A 70 -10.68 16.49 -2.90
N SER A 71 -9.92 16.90 -1.89
CA SER A 71 -10.45 17.56 -0.69
C SER A 71 -11.17 18.86 -1.06
N GLY A 72 -12.43 19.01 -0.62
CA GLY A 72 -13.23 20.21 -0.85
C GLY A 72 -13.82 20.36 -2.26
N THR A 73 -13.62 19.40 -3.16
CA THR A 73 -14.18 19.41 -4.52
C THR A 73 -15.09 18.21 -4.77
N GLU A 74 -15.83 17.79 -3.72
CA GLU A 74 -16.75 16.66 -3.83
C GLU A 74 -17.85 16.95 -4.86
N PRO A 75 -17.91 16.20 -5.97
CA PRO A 75 -18.99 16.38 -6.92
C PRO A 75 -20.31 15.98 -6.28
N VAL A 76 -21.37 16.77 -6.50
CA VAL A 76 -22.73 16.47 -6.01
C VAL A 76 -23.28 15.19 -6.67
N ARG A 77 -22.83 14.84 -7.89
CA ARG A 77 -23.09 13.57 -8.59
C ARG A 77 -21.91 13.19 -9.50
N GLY A 78 -21.60 11.90 -9.60
CA GLY A 78 -20.64 11.34 -10.56
C GLY A 78 -19.19 11.18 -10.08
N PRO A 79 -18.33 10.51 -10.88
CA PRO A 79 -16.92 10.28 -10.54
C PRO A 79 -16.13 11.59 -10.48
N ASN A 80 -15.29 11.75 -9.45
CA ASN A 80 -14.40 12.90 -9.37
C ASN A 80 -13.24 12.72 -10.36
N PRO A 81 -13.12 13.54 -11.42
CA PRO A 81 -12.06 13.39 -12.41
C PRO A 81 -10.65 13.59 -11.81
N ARG A 82 -10.54 14.15 -10.60
CA ARG A 82 -9.27 14.35 -9.88
C ARG A 82 -8.82 13.15 -9.06
N ALA A 83 -9.62 12.07 -9.01
CA ALA A 83 -9.32 10.87 -8.22
C ALA A 83 -8.22 9.98 -8.81
N TRP A 84 -7.81 10.23 -10.05
CA TRP A 84 -6.91 9.34 -10.80
C TRP A 84 -5.53 9.19 -10.15
N LEU A 85 -5.00 10.23 -9.49
CA LEU A 85 -3.70 10.19 -8.81
C LEU A 85 -3.69 9.24 -7.62
N SER A 86 -4.72 9.36 -6.77
CA SER A 86 -4.91 8.47 -5.62
C SER A 86 -5.17 7.03 -6.07
N PHE A 87 -5.98 6.85 -7.13
CA PHE A 87 -6.20 5.55 -7.76
C PHE A 87 -4.90 4.93 -8.29
N LEU A 88 -4.07 5.71 -8.98
CA LEU A 88 -2.79 5.27 -9.52
C LEU A 88 -1.84 4.85 -8.38
N ALA A 89 -1.75 5.65 -7.33
CA ALA A 89 -0.94 5.34 -6.15
C ALA A 89 -1.35 4.02 -5.49
N HIS A 90 -2.65 3.82 -5.21
CA HIS A 90 -3.13 2.58 -4.62
C HIS A 90 -2.96 1.38 -5.55
N THR A 91 -3.16 1.54 -6.85
CA THR A 91 -2.93 0.47 -7.83
C THR A 91 -1.45 0.07 -7.87
N ALA A 92 -0.54 1.06 -7.89
CA ALA A 92 0.88 0.81 -7.88
C ALA A 92 1.35 0.14 -6.58
N LEU A 93 0.89 0.62 -5.43
CA LEU A 93 1.17 0.01 -4.12
C LEU A 93 0.63 -1.42 -4.04
N LEU A 94 -0.58 -1.68 -4.56
CA LEU A 94 -1.11 -3.03 -4.70
C LEU A 94 -0.14 -3.94 -5.48
N CYS A 95 0.34 -3.49 -6.64
CA CYS A 95 1.26 -4.29 -7.46
C CYS A 95 2.57 -4.59 -6.70
N VAL A 96 3.14 -3.59 -6.04
CA VAL A 96 4.39 -3.75 -5.26
C VAL A 96 4.17 -4.71 -4.09
N TYR A 97 3.15 -4.49 -3.27
CA TYR A 97 2.84 -5.36 -2.13
C TYR A 97 2.50 -6.80 -2.57
N ALA A 98 1.78 -6.97 -3.68
CA ALA A 98 1.48 -8.29 -4.21
C ALA A 98 2.74 -9.02 -4.69
N ALA A 99 3.65 -8.33 -5.38
CA ALA A 99 4.93 -8.90 -5.80
C ALA A 99 5.78 -9.32 -4.59
N MET A 100 5.91 -8.45 -3.58
CA MET A 100 6.64 -8.76 -2.34
C MET A 100 5.98 -9.91 -1.55
N THR A 101 4.65 -9.98 -1.52
CA THR A 101 3.91 -11.09 -0.92
C THR A 101 4.27 -12.42 -1.59
N LEU A 102 4.30 -12.46 -2.93
CA LEU A 102 4.70 -13.65 -3.68
C LEU A 102 6.15 -14.03 -3.40
N GLY A 103 7.07 -13.06 -3.37
CA GLY A 103 8.47 -13.31 -2.99
C GLY A 103 8.62 -13.86 -1.57
N SER A 104 7.86 -13.30 -0.62
CA SER A 104 7.85 -13.74 0.78
C SER A 104 7.27 -15.15 0.90
N PHE A 105 6.18 -15.45 0.18
CA PHE A 105 5.59 -16.77 0.10
C PHE A 105 6.60 -17.82 -0.40
N VAL A 106 7.29 -17.55 -1.51
CA VAL A 106 8.31 -18.46 -2.05
C VAL A 106 9.42 -18.71 -1.04
N THR A 107 9.89 -17.66 -0.36
CA THR A 107 10.94 -17.74 0.66
C THR A 107 10.52 -18.67 1.82
N VAL A 108 9.30 -18.51 2.33
CA VAL A 108 8.75 -19.36 3.40
C VAL A 108 8.66 -20.83 2.96
N MET A 109 8.24 -21.09 1.72
CA MET A 109 8.13 -22.46 1.19
C MET A 109 9.51 -23.12 1.01
N GLN A 110 10.57 -22.35 0.77
CA GLN A 110 11.93 -22.84 0.58
C GLN A 110 12.70 -23.07 1.89
N GLN A 111 12.49 -22.25 2.93
CA GLN A 111 13.34 -22.21 4.15
C GLN A 111 12.77 -22.97 5.36
N HIS A 112 11.76 -23.83 5.16
CA HIS A 112 10.92 -24.45 6.20
C HIS A 112 10.08 -23.43 7.03
N PRO A 113 8.77 -23.67 7.21
CA PRO A 113 7.80 -22.67 7.70
C PRO A 113 7.95 -22.25 9.18
N ARG A 114 8.98 -22.71 9.88
CA ARG A 114 9.19 -22.40 11.31
C ARG A 114 9.57 -20.94 11.57
N TYR A 115 10.11 -20.22 10.58
CA TYR A 115 10.61 -18.85 10.74
C TYR A 115 9.66 -17.74 10.26
N GLY A 116 8.43 -18.10 9.87
CA GLY A 116 7.29 -17.20 10.05
C GLY A 116 6.60 -16.71 8.78
N TRP A 117 5.28 -16.79 8.82
CA TRP A 117 4.34 -16.26 7.82
C TRP A 117 4.00 -14.77 8.04
N LEU A 118 4.54 -14.15 9.10
CA LEU A 118 4.14 -12.82 9.55
C LEU A 118 4.35 -11.76 8.46
N ASN A 119 5.53 -11.73 7.84
CA ASN A 119 5.82 -10.81 6.74
C ASN A 119 4.89 -11.04 5.53
N THR A 120 4.66 -12.30 5.17
CA THR A 120 3.75 -12.66 4.07
C THR A 120 2.32 -12.18 4.34
N TYR A 121 1.82 -12.34 5.57
CA TYR A 121 0.48 -11.88 5.93
C TYR A 121 0.37 -10.35 5.99
N ASP A 122 1.40 -9.66 6.49
CA ASP A 122 1.45 -8.20 6.51
C ASP A 122 1.39 -7.63 5.08
N LEU A 123 2.28 -8.08 4.21
CA LEU A 123 2.33 -7.66 2.81
C LEU A 123 1.03 -7.98 2.05
N LEU A 124 0.44 -9.16 2.31
CA LEU A 124 -0.85 -9.54 1.71
C LEU A 124 -1.97 -8.63 2.22
N GLY A 125 -1.99 -8.32 3.51
CA GLY A 125 -2.94 -7.40 4.11
C GLY A 125 -2.88 -6.01 3.47
N MET A 126 -1.66 -5.49 3.27
CA MET A 126 -1.45 -4.20 2.61
C MET A 126 -1.84 -4.22 1.13
N ALA A 127 -1.57 -5.32 0.42
CA ALA A 127 -2.04 -5.52 -0.96
C ALA A 127 -3.57 -5.47 -1.02
N VAL A 128 -4.26 -6.24 -0.18
CA VAL A 128 -5.74 -6.28 -0.14
C VAL A 128 -6.31 -4.91 0.25
N ALA A 129 -5.70 -4.21 1.21
CA ALA A 129 -6.15 -2.87 1.61
C ALA A 129 -6.05 -1.89 0.44
N ASN A 130 -4.91 -1.86 -0.28
CA ASN A 130 -4.72 -1.00 -1.45
C ASN A 130 -5.69 -1.35 -2.59
N TRP A 131 -5.98 -2.63 -2.78
CA TRP A 131 -6.97 -3.11 -3.74
C TRP A 131 -8.39 -2.62 -3.44
N ILE A 132 -8.79 -2.61 -2.17
CA ILE A 132 -10.11 -2.09 -1.75
C ILE A 132 -10.25 -0.62 -2.14
N PHE A 133 -9.22 0.20 -1.86
CA PHE A 133 -9.25 1.62 -2.19
C PHE A 133 -9.12 1.89 -3.69
N ALA A 134 -8.30 1.12 -4.42
CA ALA A 134 -8.20 1.21 -5.88
C ALA A 134 -9.53 0.90 -6.58
N ARG A 135 -10.34 -0.02 -6.03
CA ARG A 135 -11.66 -0.39 -6.59
C ARG A 135 -12.80 0.51 -6.13
N ARG A 136 -12.57 1.46 -5.23
CA ARG A 136 -13.63 2.30 -4.67
C ARG A 136 -14.24 3.18 -5.77
N ARG A 137 -15.35 2.72 -6.33
CA ARG A 137 -16.30 3.55 -7.09
C ARG A 137 -17.30 4.11 -6.08
N ARG A 138 -17.62 5.41 -6.14
CA ARG A 138 -18.76 5.95 -5.36
C ARG A 138 -19.98 5.11 -5.70
N ARG A 139 -20.65 4.55 -4.70
CA ARG A 139 -21.99 3.98 -4.89
C ARG A 139 -22.91 5.18 -5.04
N ASP A 140 -23.35 5.44 -6.25
CA ASP A 140 -24.47 6.35 -6.46
C ASP A 140 -25.66 5.80 -5.66
N ALA A 141 -26.14 6.60 -4.71
CA ALA A 141 -27.38 6.37 -4.00
C ALA A 141 -28.55 6.93 -4.82
#